data_AF-M1ZSD0-F1
#
_entry.id   AF-M1ZSD0-F1
#
_cell.length_a   1.000
_cell.length_b   1.000
_cell.length_c   1.000
_cell.angle_alpha   90.00
_cell.angle_beta   90.00
_cell.angle_gamma   90.00
#
_symmetry.space_group_name_H-M   'P 1'
#
loop_
_entity.id
_entity.type
_entity.pdbx_description
1 polymer ?
#
loop_
_entity_poly.entity_id
_entity_poly.type
_entity_poly.pdbx_seq_one_letter_code
_entity_poly.pdbx_strand_id
1 'polypeptide(L)' 'DGAIIGARSIVTKNVEPYTVVAGNPAKHIKERFDKEKIDMLLKIKWWDWEEDHIKKCIDILSSSDIDELYKYYEMNIK' A
#
# COMPACT_ATOMS: atom_id res chain seq x y z
N ASP A 1 -3.06 -5.03 0.94
CA ASP A 1 -3.22 -3.79 1.76
C ASP A 1 -1.96 -3.23 2.45
N GLY A 2 -0.74 -3.69 2.15
CA GLY A 2 0.47 -2.85 2.30
C GLY A 2 1.07 -2.59 3.70
N ALA A 3 0.64 -3.25 4.77
CA ALA A 3 1.27 -3.11 6.10
C ALA A 3 2.74 -3.60 6.13
N ILE A 4 3.55 -3.05 7.05
CA ILE A 4 4.96 -3.46 7.27
C ILE A 4 5.12 -3.98 8.70
N ILE A 5 5.62 -5.21 8.83
CA ILE A 5 5.91 -5.85 10.12
C ILE A 5 7.43 -5.82 10.35
N GLY A 6 7.87 -5.13 11.41
CA GLY A 6 9.28 -5.08 11.79
C GLY A 6 9.81 -6.46 12.19
N ALA A 7 11.09 -6.70 11.97
CA ALA A 7 11.73 -7.97 12.33
C ALA A 7 11.57 -8.29 13.83
N ARG A 8 11.38 -9.58 14.16
CA ARG A 8 11.17 -10.10 15.53
C ARG A 8 9.93 -9.57 16.26
N SER A 9 8.95 -9.05 15.55
CA SER A 9 7.72 -8.57 16.17
C SER A 9 6.76 -9.70 16.52
N ILE A 10 6.05 -9.58 17.65
CA ILE A 10 4.94 -10.48 18.01
C ILE A 10 3.64 -9.70 17.86
N VAL A 11 2.92 -9.97 16.76
CA VAL A 11 1.65 -9.32 16.44
C VAL A 11 0.53 -10.06 17.17
N THR A 12 -0.08 -9.38 18.15
CA THR A 12 -1.16 -9.95 18.98
C THR A 12 -2.53 -9.33 18.71
N LYS A 13 -2.63 -8.41 17.74
CA LYS A 13 -3.84 -7.67 17.37
C LYS A 13 -3.84 -7.40 15.86
N ASN A 14 -5.01 -7.05 15.32
CA ASN A 14 -5.12 -6.63 13.91
C ASN A 14 -4.22 -5.42 13.64
N VAL A 15 -3.70 -5.36 12.42
CA VAL A 15 -2.85 -4.28 11.92
C VAL A 15 -3.58 -3.63 10.76
N GLU A 16 -3.74 -2.31 10.82
CA GLU A 16 -4.44 -1.55 9.78
C GLU A 16 -3.63 -1.53 8.46
N PRO A 17 -4.31 -1.34 7.31
CA PRO A 17 -3.65 -1.16 6.02
C PRO A 17 -2.56 -0.09 6.05
N TYR A 18 -1.45 -0.35 5.36
CA TYR A 18 -0.31 0.57 5.25
C TYR A 18 0.34 1.02 6.57
N THR A 19 0.01 0.39 7.70
CA THR A 19 0.64 0.67 8.99
C THR A 19 1.96 -0.07 9.15
N VAL A 20 2.93 0.61 9.76
CA VAL A 20 4.20 0.03 10.21
C VAL A 20 4.09 -0.29 11.70
N VAL A 21 4.29 -1.56 12.06
CA VAL A 21 4.32 -2.02 13.46
C VAL A 21 5.62 -2.74 13.78
N ALA A 22 6.10 -2.63 15.03
CA ALA A 22 7.15 -3.51 15.51
C ALA A 22 7.13 -3.75 17.03
N GLY A 23 7.88 -4.76 17.49
CA GLY A 23 8.13 -5.04 18.90
C GLY A 23 7.39 -6.28 19.44
N ASN A 24 7.58 -6.55 20.74
CA ASN A 24 6.93 -7.65 21.45
C ASN A 24 6.34 -7.13 22.78
N PRO A 25 5.00 -6.92 22.88
CA PRO A 25 4.03 -7.02 21.79
C PRO A 25 4.22 -5.91 20.74
N ALA A 26 3.81 -6.17 19.49
CA ALA A 26 3.94 -5.21 18.40
C ALA A 26 3.08 -3.95 18.65
N LYS A 27 3.67 -2.78 18.41
CA LYS A 27 3.01 -1.48 18.56
C LYS A 27 3.09 -0.70 17.26
N HIS A 28 2.11 0.19 17.06
CA HIS A 28 2.11 1.18 15.98
C HIS A 28 3.38 2.05 16.04
N ILE A 29 4.03 2.21 14.90
CA ILE A 29 5.17 3.12 14.71
C ILE A 29 4.75 4.34 13.90
N LYS A 30 4.20 4.10 12.70
CA LYS A 30 3.72 5.14 11.78
C LYS A 30 2.89 4.52 10.66
N GLU A 31 2.21 5.36 9.89
CA GLU A 31 1.70 4.99 8.58
C GLU A 31 2.78 5.14 7.49
N ARG A 32 2.68 4.34 6.40
CA ARG A 32 3.58 4.47 5.24
C ARG A 32 3.32 5.73 4.43
N PHE A 33 2.07 6.16 4.36
CA PHE A 33 1.59 7.29 3.57
C PHE A 33 0.52 8.06 4.35
N ASP A 34 0.15 9.24 3.86
CA ASP A 34 -0.96 10.01 4.40
C ASP A 34 -2.29 9.29 4.15
N LYS A 35 -3.28 9.57 5.01
CA LYS A 35 -4.59 8.90 4.97
C LYS A 35 -5.26 8.96 3.59
N GLU A 36 -5.23 10.12 2.95
CA GLU A 36 -5.80 10.30 1.61
C GLU A 36 -5.16 9.37 0.57
N LYS A 37 -3.84 9.19 0.64
CA LYS A 37 -3.09 8.29 -0.25
C LYS A 37 -3.37 6.82 0.05
N ILE A 38 -3.56 6.47 1.32
CA ILE A 38 -3.98 5.12 1.73
C ILE A 38 -5.36 4.81 1.16
N ASP A 39 -6.32 5.74 1.30
CA ASP A 39 -7.67 5.57 0.76
C ASP A 39 -7.66 5.41 -0.77
N MET A 40 -6.82 6.19 -1.47
CA MET A 40 -6.59 6.01 -2.92
C MET A 40 -6.07 4.61 -3.25
N LEU A 41 -5.03 4.14 -2.56
CA LEU A 41 -4.43 2.84 -2.81
C LEU A 41 -5.39 1.68 -2.52
N LEU A 42 -6.20 1.79 -1.46
CA LEU A 42 -7.24 0.83 -1.12
C LEU A 42 -8.41 0.80 -2.12
N LYS A 43 -8.63 1.92 -2.84
CA LYS A 43 -9.56 1.97 -3.97
C LYS A 43 -8.96 1.36 -5.24
N ILE A 44 -7.71 1.69 -5.54
CA ILE A 44 -6.96 1.21 -6.72
C ILE A 44 -6.85 -0.31 -6.71
N LYS A 45 -6.47 -0.90 -5.56
CA LYS A 45 -6.17 -2.34 -5.40
C LYS A 45 -5.35 -2.92 -6.56
N TRP A 46 -4.21 -2.31 -6.84
CA TRP A 46 -3.39 -2.66 -8.01
C TRP A 46 -2.96 -4.13 -8.04
N TRP A 47 -2.90 -4.78 -6.88
CA TRP A 47 -2.60 -6.22 -6.74
C TRP A 47 -3.72 -7.13 -7.27
N ASP A 48 -4.92 -6.60 -7.52
CA ASP A 48 -6.06 -7.32 -8.12
C ASP A 48 -6.13 -7.11 -9.65
N TRP A 49 -5.23 -6.32 -10.25
CA TRP A 49 -5.25 -6.04 -11.69
C TRP A 49 -4.66 -7.20 -12.52
N GLU A 50 -5.07 -7.27 -13.79
CA GLU A 50 -4.43 -8.14 -14.78
C GLU A 50 -2.95 -7.79 -14.97
N GLU A 51 -2.11 -8.80 -15.20
CA GLU A 51 -0.65 -8.67 -15.26
C GLU A 51 -0.18 -7.65 -16.31
N ASP A 52 -0.88 -7.55 -17.44
CA ASP A 52 -0.56 -6.60 -18.51
C ASP A 52 -0.65 -5.14 -18.07
N HIS A 53 -1.58 -4.81 -17.17
CA HIS A 53 -1.68 -3.47 -16.61
C HIS A 53 -0.56 -3.19 -15.62
N ILE A 54 -0.24 -4.17 -14.77
CA ILE A 54 0.86 -4.07 -13.80
C ILE A 54 2.19 -3.83 -14.53
N LYS A 55 2.46 -4.58 -15.61
CA LYS A 55 3.66 -4.40 -16.44
C LYS A 55 3.76 -3.01 -17.05
N LYS A 56 2.64 -2.45 -17.53
CA LYS A 56 2.60 -1.12 -18.16
C LYS A 56 2.86 0.02 -17.17
N CYS A 57 2.54 -0.16 -15.89
CA CYS A 57 2.73 0.88 -14.87
C CYS A 57 3.84 0.56 -13.85
N ILE A 58 4.73 -0.39 -14.15
CA ILE A 58 5.76 -0.87 -13.21
C ILE A 58 6.69 0.24 -12.72
N ASP A 59 7.01 1.19 -13.59
CA ASP A 59 7.85 2.35 -13.26
C ASP A 59 7.15 3.26 -12.24
N ILE A 60 5.83 3.41 -12.35
CA ILE A 60 5.00 4.19 -11.42
C ILE A 60 4.90 3.45 -10.08
N LEU A 61 4.64 2.13 -10.10
CA LEU A 61 4.57 1.29 -8.90
C LEU A 61 5.88 1.27 -8.09
N SER A 62 7.01 1.42 -8.78
CA SER A 62 8.35 1.48 -8.18
C SER A 62 8.75 2.89 -7.71
N SER A 63 7.87 3.87 -7.91
CA SER A 63 8.04 5.25 -7.45
C SER A 63 7.29 5.53 -6.14
N SER A 64 7.42 6.74 -5.61
CA SER A 64 6.60 7.23 -4.50
C SER A 64 5.37 8.04 -4.95
N ASP A 65 5.12 8.13 -6.26
CA ASP A 65 4.05 8.96 -6.83
C ASP A 65 2.73 8.18 -6.94
N ILE A 66 1.95 8.26 -5.85
CA ILE A 66 0.63 7.64 -5.75
C ILE A 66 -0.41 8.40 -6.57
N ASP A 67 -0.23 9.70 -6.76
CA ASP A 67 -1.17 10.53 -7.50
C ASP A 67 -1.14 10.17 -9.00
N GLU A 68 0.06 9.92 -9.54
CA GLU A 68 0.24 9.44 -10.90
C GLU A 68 -0.33 8.02 -11.09
N LEU A 69 -0.14 7.13 -10.11
CA LEU A 69 -0.75 5.79 -10.13
C LEU A 69 -2.28 5.88 -10.15
N TYR A 70 -2.86 6.81 -9.39
CA TYR A 70 -4.29 7.03 -9.34
C TYR A 70 -4.84 7.55 -10.67
N LYS A 71 -4.12 8.44 -11.35
CA LYS A 71 -4.48 8.86 -12.73
C LYS A 71 -4.45 7.68 -13.69
N TYR A 72 -3.41 6.85 -13.63
CA TYR A 72 -3.31 5.65 -14.48
C TYR A 72 -4.52 4.73 -14.26
N TYR A 73 -4.91 4.50 -13.01
CA TYR A 73 -6.09 3.71 -12.64
C TYR A 73 -7.39 4.27 -13.26
N GLU A 74 -7.65 5.57 -13.11
CA GLU A 74 -8.86 6.21 -13.65
C GLU A 74 -8.88 6.22 -15.19
N MET A 75 -7.72 6.15 -15.86
CA MET A 75 -7.64 6.14 -17.34
C MET A 75 -7.67 4.75 -17.97
N ASN A 76 -7.19 3.71 -17.28
CA ASN A 76 -6.90 2.41 -17.91
C ASN A 76 -7.61 1.21 -17.27
N ILE A 77 -8.12 1.34 -16.04
CA ILE A 77 -8.63 0.20 -15.26
C ILE A 77 -10.10 0.38 -14.88
N LYS A 78 -10.49 1.60 -14.50
CA LYS A 78 -11.86 1.94 -14.13
C LYS A 78 -12.81 1.85 -15.33
#